data_AF-A0A7H1VTQ4-F1
#
_entry.id   AF-A0A7H1VTQ4-F1
#
_cell.length_a   1.000
_cell.length_b   1.000
_cell.length_c   1.000
_cell.angle_alpha   90.00
_cell.angle_beta   90.00
_cell.angle_gamma   90.00
#
_symmetry.space_group_name_H-M   'P 1'
#
loop_
_entity.id
_entity.type
_entity.pdbx_description
1 polymer ?
#
loop_
_entity_poly.entity_id
_entity_poly.type
_entity_poly.pdbx_seq_one_letter_code
_entity_poly.pdbx_strand_id
1 'polypeptide(L)'
;MDGGRRKFIMIQLPEDLDESYAKASNDKKTILANAIKLCDTLGVKHKLSEIAKERIRRAGEKIIEEAGLTAQNLDIGFRVFKLDSSNMKDVYYSAAEYNQAMLDHLTSNIKEDRTELDLLFGCLLEWGLPLSMPYTSEEINGVTIHTYNDGDLIACFAENVPENVVLEIAKRQPLRAVFRDSSFASSPAKINVEEIFKLIAPNTSVKVL
;
A
#
# COMPACT_ATOMS: atom_id res chain seq x y z
N MET A 1 1.62 33.08 -2.58
CA MET A 1 2.04 31.77 -3.12
C MET A 1 2.45 31.94 -4.58
N ASP A 2 3.39 31.13 -5.08
CA ASP A 2 3.94 31.22 -6.46
C ASP A 2 3.23 30.31 -7.48
N GLY A 3 2.15 29.64 -7.08
CA GLY A 3 1.35 28.76 -7.95
C GLY A 3 2.01 27.41 -8.27
N GLY A 4 3.16 27.08 -7.67
CA GLY A 4 3.85 25.81 -7.93
C GLY A 4 3.14 24.58 -7.34
N ARG A 5 3.28 23.43 -8.01
CA ARG A 5 2.76 22.12 -7.57
C ARG A 5 3.89 21.20 -7.10
N ARG A 6 4.55 21.59 -6.01
CA ARG A 6 5.72 20.87 -5.49
C ARG A 6 5.27 19.60 -4.76
N LYS A 7 5.87 18.47 -5.10
CA LYS A 7 5.72 17.19 -4.39
C LYS A 7 6.86 17.02 -3.39
N PHE A 8 6.63 16.28 -2.31
CA PHE A 8 7.65 15.98 -1.31
C PHE A 8 7.63 14.51 -0.91
N ILE A 9 8.78 14.01 -0.44
CA ILE A 9 8.92 12.73 0.24
C ILE A 9 9.67 13.02 1.53
N MET A 10 9.13 12.57 2.66
CA MET A 10 9.77 12.67 3.97
C MET A 10 9.92 11.29 4.57
N ILE A 11 11.05 11.07 5.23
CA ILE A 11 11.37 9.82 5.92
C ILE A 11 11.64 10.18 7.38
N GLN A 12 10.99 9.46 8.29
CA GLN A 12 11.13 9.68 9.73
C GLN A 12 11.19 8.33 10.43
N LEU A 13 12.26 8.10 11.21
CA LEU A 13 12.37 6.92 12.07
C LEU A 13 11.29 7.01 13.18
N PRO A 14 10.55 5.93 13.47
CA PRO A 14 9.55 5.92 14.54
C PRO A 14 10.22 5.71 15.90
N GLU A 15 11.07 6.66 16.31
CA GLU A 15 11.77 6.64 17.60
C GLU A 15 10.76 6.61 18.76
N ASP A 16 11.06 5.81 19.78
CA ASP A 16 10.26 5.72 20.99
C ASP A 16 10.48 6.95 21.88
N LEU A 17 9.41 7.71 22.11
CA LEU A 17 9.49 8.95 22.88
C LEU A 17 9.63 8.69 24.39
N ASP A 18 9.08 7.59 24.91
CA ASP A 18 9.21 7.24 26.33
C ASP A 18 10.65 6.81 26.65
N GLU A 19 11.24 5.99 25.77
CA GLU A 19 12.65 5.62 25.87
C GLU A 19 13.56 6.85 25.73
N SER A 20 13.26 7.71 24.77
CA SER A 20 14.00 8.97 24.56
C SER A 20 13.90 9.88 25.78
N TYR A 21 12.73 9.96 26.42
CA TYR A 21 12.51 10.76 27.63
C TYR A 21 13.31 10.23 28.81
N ALA A 22 13.35 8.91 29.00
CA ALA A 22 14.11 8.27 30.07
C ALA A 22 15.63 8.55 29.96
N LYS A 23 16.15 8.62 28.73
CA LYS A 23 17.59 8.83 28.44
C LYS A 23 17.99 10.30 28.29
N ALA A 24 17.03 11.22 28.21
CA ALA A 24 17.29 12.63 27.94
C ALA A 24 17.87 13.39 29.14
N SER A 25 18.70 14.40 28.84
CA SER A 25 19.08 15.43 29.82
C SER A 25 17.86 16.30 30.21
N ASN A 26 17.94 16.97 31.37
CA ASN A 26 16.83 17.76 31.91
C ASN A 26 16.26 18.78 30.91
N ASP A 27 17.11 19.45 30.14
CA ASP A 27 16.68 20.48 29.17
C ASP A 27 15.83 19.90 28.02
N LYS A 28 16.05 18.63 27.66
CA LYS A 28 15.31 17.94 26.58
C LYS A 28 14.03 17.26 27.08
N LYS A 29 13.92 16.99 28.39
CA LYS A 29 12.74 16.31 28.97
C LYS A 29 11.47 17.14 28.78
N THR A 30 11.52 18.46 28.92
CA THR A 30 10.34 19.31 28.73
C THR A 30 9.79 19.20 27.30
N ILE A 31 10.66 19.18 26.29
CA ILE A 31 10.25 19.04 24.88
C ILE A 31 9.62 17.67 24.63
N LEU A 32 10.25 16.60 25.13
CA LEU A 32 9.75 15.24 24.98
C LEU A 32 8.44 15.01 25.73
N ALA A 33 8.28 15.56 26.94
CA ALA A 33 7.03 15.50 27.70
C ALA A 33 5.86 16.16 26.95
N ASN A 34 6.13 17.31 26.31
CA ASN A 34 5.11 17.98 25.48
C ASN A 34 4.74 17.15 24.25
N ALA A 35 5.71 16.49 23.61
CA ALA A 35 5.47 15.59 22.50
C ALA A 35 4.63 14.36 22.92
N ILE A 36 4.98 13.72 24.05
CA ILE A 36 4.23 12.60 24.62
C ILE A 36 2.78 13.02 24.93
N LYS A 37 2.59 14.15 25.63
CA LYS A 37 1.26 14.69 25.94
C LYS A 37 0.43 14.97 24.68
N LEU A 38 1.06 15.41 23.59
CA LEU A 38 0.38 15.57 22.31
C LEU A 38 -0.07 14.22 21.75
N CYS A 39 0.78 13.19 21.78
CA CYS A 39 0.40 11.84 21.38
C CYS A 39 -0.79 11.30 22.21
N ASP A 40 -0.76 11.48 23.54
CA ASP A 40 -1.86 11.10 24.43
C ASP A 40 -3.17 11.76 24.03
N THR A 41 -3.13 13.08 23.79
CA THR A 41 -4.31 13.87 23.39
C THR A 41 -4.89 13.39 22.05
N LEU A 42 -4.03 12.92 21.14
CA LEU A 42 -4.41 12.40 19.83
C LEU A 42 -4.78 10.90 19.84
N GLY A 43 -4.56 10.19 20.96
CA GLY A 43 -4.79 8.75 21.06
C GLY A 43 -3.86 7.91 20.17
N VAL A 44 -2.63 8.37 19.94
CA VAL A 44 -1.63 7.70 19.08
C VAL A 44 -0.43 7.22 19.88
N LYS A 45 0.34 6.28 19.31
CA LYS A 45 1.55 5.76 19.94
C LYS A 45 2.58 6.87 20.19
N HIS A 46 3.38 6.73 21.24
CA HIS A 46 4.45 7.67 21.61
C HIS A 46 5.67 7.54 20.68
N LYS A 47 5.47 7.84 19.40
CA LYS A 47 6.51 7.76 18.37
C LYS A 47 6.75 9.12 17.72
N LEU A 48 8.02 9.45 17.46
CA LEU A 48 8.39 10.72 16.80
C LEU A 48 7.71 10.91 15.44
N SER A 49 7.48 9.82 14.70
CA SER A 49 6.77 9.84 13.43
C SER A 49 5.29 10.28 13.55
N GLU A 50 4.64 10.08 14.69
CA GLU A 50 3.28 10.58 14.93
C GLU A 50 3.27 12.11 15.03
N ILE A 51 4.25 12.69 15.73
CA ILE A 51 4.45 14.14 15.83
C ILE A 51 4.75 14.74 14.45
N ALA A 52 5.61 14.08 13.66
CA ALA A 52 5.95 14.54 12.32
C ALA A 52 4.72 14.60 11.40
N LYS A 53 3.88 13.55 11.41
CA LYS A 53 2.62 13.54 10.65
C LYS A 53 1.69 14.67 11.07
N GLU A 54 1.53 14.86 12.38
CA GLU A 54 0.65 15.89 12.91
C GLU A 54 1.13 17.30 12.56
N ARG A 55 2.45 17.54 12.62
CA ARG A 55 3.05 18.80 12.21
C ARG A 55 2.73 19.12 10.75
N ILE A 56 2.76 18.13 9.86
CA ILE A 56 2.46 18.30 8.43
C ILE A 56 0.98 18.64 8.23
N ARG A 57 0.07 17.94 8.92
CA ARG A 57 -1.38 18.23 8.85
C ARG A 57 -1.68 19.67 9.27
N ARG A 58 -1.22 20.07 10.45
CA ARG A 58 -1.46 21.43 10.98
C ARG A 58 -0.83 22.51 10.12
N ALA A 59 0.36 22.25 9.55
CA ALA A 59 0.98 23.18 8.63
C ALA A 59 0.15 23.35 7.35
N GLY A 60 -0.37 22.25 6.78
CA GLY A 60 -1.26 22.30 5.63
C GLY A 60 -2.55 23.08 5.91
N GLU A 61 -3.22 22.76 7.00
CA GLU A 61 -4.44 23.45 7.46
C GLU A 61 -4.20 24.96 7.65
N LYS A 62 -3.13 25.31 8.36
CA LYS A 62 -2.75 26.71 8.59
C LYS A 62 -2.46 27.47 7.30
N ILE A 63 -1.82 26.83 6.32
CA ILE A 63 -1.57 27.46 5.01
C ILE A 63 -2.89 27.73 4.27
N ILE A 64 -3.87 26.81 4.36
CA ILE A 64 -5.20 27.02 3.77
C ILE A 64 -5.90 28.20 4.46
N GLU A 65 -5.89 28.25 5.79
CA GLU A 65 -6.50 29.34 6.57
C GLU A 65 -5.90 30.70 6.20
N GLU A 66 -4.57 30.80 6.11
CA GLU A 66 -3.86 32.04 5.78
C GLU A 66 -4.05 32.47 4.32
N ALA A 67 -4.20 31.52 3.39
CA ALA A 67 -4.33 31.79 1.96
C ALA A 67 -5.77 32.09 1.50
N GLY A 68 -6.78 31.69 2.28
CA GLY A 68 -8.18 31.95 2.00
C GLY A 68 -8.62 31.50 0.61
N LEU A 69 -9.26 32.39 -0.17
CA LEU A 69 -9.76 32.10 -1.52
C LEU A 69 -8.66 31.68 -2.52
N THR A 70 -7.38 31.97 -2.24
CA THR A 70 -6.26 31.55 -3.09
C THR A 70 -5.82 30.10 -2.87
N ALA A 71 -6.41 29.40 -1.89
CA ALA A 71 -6.09 28.01 -1.54
C ALA A 71 -6.87 26.95 -2.33
N GLN A 72 -7.78 27.32 -3.23
CA GLN A 72 -8.75 26.40 -3.86
C GLN A 72 -8.17 25.17 -4.56
N ASN A 73 -6.87 25.17 -4.90
CA ASN A 73 -6.18 24.05 -5.54
C ASN A 73 -4.89 23.62 -4.82
N LEU A 74 -4.76 23.94 -3.53
CA LEU A 74 -3.58 23.56 -2.76
C LEU A 74 -3.71 22.09 -2.31
N ASP A 75 -2.77 21.26 -2.75
CA ASP A 75 -2.65 19.89 -2.26
C ASP A 75 -1.90 19.87 -0.92
N ILE A 76 -2.64 19.66 0.17
CA ILE A 76 -2.09 19.45 1.52
C ILE A 76 -2.12 17.97 1.93
N GLY A 77 -2.60 17.10 1.04
CA GLY A 77 -2.71 15.67 1.30
C GLY A 77 -1.34 15.01 1.32
N PHE A 78 -1.24 13.90 2.05
CA PHE A 78 -0.07 13.04 1.99
C PHE A 78 -0.46 11.59 2.32
N ARG A 79 0.29 10.65 1.75
CA ARG A 79 0.20 9.23 2.10
C ARG A 79 1.28 8.89 3.13
N VAL A 80 0.97 7.96 4.02
CA VAL A 80 1.90 7.47 5.03
C VAL A 80 2.18 6.00 4.73
N PHE A 81 3.44 5.68 4.53
CA PHE A 81 3.90 4.30 4.38
C PHE A 81 4.78 3.92 5.57
N LYS A 82 4.82 2.62 5.89
CA LYS A 82 5.69 2.04 6.89
C LYS A 82 6.48 0.92 6.24
N LEU A 83 7.72 0.75 6.69
CA LEU A 83 8.52 -0.42 6.30
C LEU A 83 8.07 -1.61 7.14
N ASP A 84 7.94 -2.74 6.47
CA ASP A 84 7.64 -4.05 7.06
C ASP A 84 8.48 -5.10 6.30
N SER A 85 8.48 -6.34 6.78
CA SER A 85 9.05 -7.49 6.10
C SER A 85 8.31 -7.79 4.78
N SER A 86 8.91 -8.63 3.93
CA SER A 86 8.33 -9.04 2.64
C SER A 86 6.87 -9.49 2.77
N ASN A 87 6.08 -9.25 1.71
CA ASN A 87 4.72 -9.78 1.57
C ASN A 87 4.70 -11.30 1.42
N MET A 88 5.81 -11.89 0.95
CA MET A 88 5.91 -13.33 0.68
C MET A 88 6.35 -14.09 1.93
N LYS A 89 5.89 -15.34 2.05
CA LYS A 89 6.37 -16.29 3.05
C LYS A 89 7.81 -16.70 2.73
N ASP A 90 8.58 -16.87 3.79
CA ASP A 90 9.96 -17.34 3.71
C ASP A 90 9.96 -18.86 3.49
N VAL A 91 10.13 -19.32 2.25
CA VAL A 91 10.20 -20.75 1.93
C VAL A 91 11.62 -21.26 2.19
N TYR A 92 11.97 -21.45 3.47
CA TYR A 92 13.22 -22.09 3.89
C TYR A 92 12.96 -23.56 4.24
N TYR A 93 12.75 -24.41 3.24
CA TYR A 93 12.74 -25.86 3.47
C TYR A 93 13.54 -26.57 2.40
N SER A 94 14.56 -27.32 2.84
CA SER A 94 15.19 -28.32 1.98
C SER A 94 14.19 -29.45 1.70
N ALA A 95 14.31 -30.13 0.56
CA ALA A 95 13.40 -31.22 0.17
C ALA A 95 13.26 -32.34 1.24
N ALA A 96 14.20 -32.44 2.17
CA ALA A 96 14.24 -33.42 3.25
C ALA A 96 13.49 -33.01 4.53
N GLU A 97 13.05 -31.75 4.66
CA GLU A 97 12.41 -31.20 5.87
C GLU A 97 10.89 -31.11 5.77
N TYR A 98 10.30 -31.48 4.61
CA TYR A 98 8.85 -31.45 4.40
C TYR A 98 8.15 -32.55 5.20
N ASN A 99 7.20 -32.15 6.06
CA ASN A 99 6.19 -33.05 6.62
C ASN A 99 4.83 -32.80 5.94
N GLN A 100 3.90 -33.76 6.04
CA GLN A 100 2.60 -33.68 5.34
C GLN A 100 1.70 -32.53 5.85
N ALA A 101 1.93 -32.02 7.07
CA ALA A 101 1.25 -30.85 7.63
C ALA A 101 1.82 -29.51 7.11
N MET A 102 3.00 -29.51 6.48
CA MET A 102 3.58 -28.34 5.81
C MET A 102 2.98 -28.10 4.41
N LEU A 103 2.26 -29.07 3.83
CA LEU A 103 1.59 -28.92 2.55
C LEU A 103 0.48 -27.86 2.60
N ASP A 104 -0.21 -27.73 3.74
CA ASP A 104 -1.24 -26.70 3.95
C ASP A 104 -0.65 -25.28 3.91
N HIS A 105 0.61 -25.12 4.33
CA HIS A 105 1.32 -23.85 4.29
C HIS A 105 1.88 -23.46 2.91
N LEU A 106 1.87 -24.38 1.94
CA LEU A 106 2.27 -24.15 0.54
C LEU A 106 1.11 -23.69 -0.35
N THR A 107 -0.12 -23.64 0.18
CA THR A 107 -1.31 -23.23 -0.57
C THR A 107 -1.32 -21.74 -0.93
N SER A 108 -0.65 -20.90 -0.14
CA SER A 108 -0.43 -19.49 -0.42
C SER A 108 1.00 -19.10 -0.05
N ASN A 109 1.69 -18.47 -0.98
CA ASN A 109 3.01 -17.88 -0.81
C ASN A 109 2.99 -16.48 -0.20
N ILE A 110 1.80 -15.92 0.10
CA ILE A 110 1.60 -14.61 0.71
C ILE A 110 1.39 -14.79 2.22
N LYS A 111 1.99 -13.92 3.04
CA LYS A 111 1.75 -13.91 4.49
C LYS A 111 0.30 -13.52 4.81
N GLU A 112 -0.28 -14.19 5.79
CA GLU A 112 -1.71 -14.10 6.12
C GLU A 112 -2.12 -12.74 6.69
N ASP A 113 -1.17 -11.98 7.24
CA ASP A 113 -1.38 -10.66 7.81
C ASP A 113 -1.28 -9.51 6.78
N ARG A 114 -1.12 -9.84 5.49
CA ARG A 114 -0.99 -8.85 4.41
C ARG A 114 -2.33 -8.46 3.82
N THR A 115 -2.55 -7.15 3.76
CA THR A 115 -3.73 -6.57 3.12
C THR A 115 -3.58 -6.51 1.61
N GLU A 116 -4.69 -6.36 0.89
CA GLU A 116 -4.68 -6.13 -0.56
C GLU A 116 -3.88 -4.88 -0.95
N LEU A 117 -3.90 -3.84 -0.10
CA LEU A 117 -3.10 -2.63 -0.31
C LEU A 117 -1.60 -2.88 -0.12
N ASP A 118 -1.19 -3.72 0.83
CA ASP A 118 0.23 -4.08 1.00
C ASP A 118 0.76 -4.78 -0.24
N LEU A 119 -0.05 -5.64 -0.87
CA LEU A 119 0.28 -6.30 -2.12
C LEU A 119 0.33 -5.33 -3.29
N LEU A 120 -0.67 -4.45 -3.41
CA LEU A 120 -0.72 -3.43 -4.44
C LEU A 120 0.52 -2.55 -4.40
N PHE A 121 0.81 -1.95 -3.26
CA PHE A 121 1.95 -1.04 -3.09
C PHE A 121 3.29 -1.77 -3.19
N GLY A 122 3.37 -3.05 -2.82
CA GLY A 122 4.51 -3.90 -3.13
C GLY A 122 4.75 -4.04 -4.64
N CYS A 123 3.71 -4.31 -5.43
CA CYS A 123 3.81 -4.42 -6.89
C CYS A 123 4.17 -3.07 -7.54
N LEU A 124 3.61 -1.97 -7.05
CA LEU A 124 3.93 -0.63 -7.54
C LEU A 124 5.43 -0.32 -7.39
N LEU A 125 6.00 -0.66 -6.24
CA LEU A 125 7.44 -0.47 -5.99
C LEU A 125 8.30 -1.38 -6.87
N GLU A 126 7.94 -2.65 -7.01
CA GLU A 126 8.69 -3.61 -7.85
C GLU A 126 8.75 -3.18 -9.31
N TRP A 127 7.67 -2.59 -9.81
CA TRP A 127 7.58 -2.07 -11.18
C TRP A 127 7.99 -0.60 -11.33
N GLY A 128 8.46 0.03 -10.25
CA GLY A 128 8.96 1.41 -10.27
C GLY A 128 7.90 2.47 -10.57
N LEU A 129 6.62 2.21 -10.26
CA LEU A 129 5.57 3.21 -10.42
C LEU A 129 5.66 4.29 -9.32
N PRO A 130 5.50 5.58 -9.65
CA PRO A 130 5.50 6.64 -8.65
C PRO A 130 4.33 6.52 -7.67
N LEU A 131 4.61 6.52 -6.36
CA LEU A 131 3.58 6.41 -5.31
C LEU A 131 2.63 7.61 -5.20
N SER A 132 2.90 8.69 -5.95
CA SER A 132 2.11 9.92 -5.95
C SER A 132 0.91 9.89 -6.90
N MET A 133 0.73 8.82 -7.67
CA MET A 133 -0.35 8.72 -8.66
C MET A 133 -1.70 8.37 -8.00
N PRO A 134 -2.83 8.70 -8.65
CA PRO A 134 -4.16 8.40 -8.13
C PRO A 134 -4.38 6.90 -7.97
N TYR A 135 -5.16 6.56 -6.94
CA TYR A 135 -5.60 5.20 -6.62
C TYR A 135 -7.11 5.24 -6.47
N THR A 136 -7.80 4.27 -7.04
CA THR A 136 -9.22 4.03 -6.85
C THR A 136 -9.48 2.54 -6.64
N SER A 137 -10.59 2.22 -5.98
CA SER A 137 -11.10 0.87 -5.90
C SER A 137 -12.61 0.84 -6.12
N GLU A 138 -13.08 -0.26 -6.65
CA GLU A 138 -14.50 -0.54 -6.85
C GLU A 138 -14.79 -2.03 -6.65
N GLU A 139 -16.05 -2.35 -6.45
CA GLU A 139 -16.50 -3.73 -6.29
C GLU A 139 -17.27 -4.18 -7.53
N ILE A 140 -16.86 -5.30 -8.13
CA ILE A 140 -17.53 -5.93 -9.27
C ILE A 140 -17.85 -7.36 -8.88
N ASN A 141 -19.15 -7.69 -8.84
CA ASN A 141 -19.64 -9.03 -8.46
C ASN A 141 -19.09 -9.54 -7.12
N GLY A 142 -19.00 -8.67 -6.10
CA GLY A 142 -18.48 -9.06 -4.79
C GLY A 142 -16.94 -9.08 -4.70
N VAL A 143 -16.24 -8.67 -5.76
CA VAL A 143 -14.77 -8.69 -5.83
C VAL A 143 -14.23 -7.28 -5.95
N THR A 144 -13.29 -6.93 -5.06
CA THR A 144 -12.60 -5.64 -5.11
C THR A 144 -11.58 -5.60 -6.24
N ILE A 145 -11.68 -4.57 -7.08
CA ILE A 145 -10.70 -4.24 -8.11
C ILE A 145 -10.01 -2.95 -7.71
N HIS A 146 -8.68 -2.96 -7.76
CA HIS A 146 -7.84 -1.80 -7.51
C HIS A 146 -7.30 -1.25 -8.82
N THR A 147 -7.52 0.04 -9.08
CA THR A 147 -6.96 0.72 -10.25
C THR A 147 -5.98 1.79 -9.81
N TYR A 148 -4.78 1.75 -10.37
CA TYR A 148 -3.74 2.73 -10.13
C TYR A 148 -3.39 3.48 -11.41
N ASN A 149 -3.34 4.81 -11.30
CA ASN A 149 -3.04 5.74 -12.41
C ASN A 149 -3.80 5.40 -13.70
N ASP A 150 -5.14 5.37 -13.62
CA ASP A 150 -6.03 5.20 -14.77
C ASP A 150 -5.73 3.98 -15.68
N GLY A 151 -5.22 2.89 -15.10
CA GLY A 151 -4.97 1.63 -15.82
C GLY A 151 -3.50 1.29 -16.03
N ASP A 152 -2.55 2.08 -15.51
CA ASP A 152 -1.14 1.67 -15.49
C ASP A 152 -0.94 0.34 -14.74
N LEU A 153 -1.77 0.11 -13.72
CA LEU A 153 -1.87 -1.15 -13.00
C LEU A 153 -3.31 -1.35 -12.53
N ILE A 154 -3.91 -2.49 -12.88
CA ILE A 154 -5.14 -2.98 -12.28
C ILE A 154 -4.85 -4.28 -11.52
N ALA A 155 -5.29 -4.38 -10.28
CA ALA A 155 -5.07 -5.56 -9.46
C ALA A 155 -6.37 -6.10 -8.87
N CYS A 156 -6.45 -7.42 -8.75
CA CYS A 156 -7.53 -8.12 -8.10
C CYS A 156 -6.92 -9.20 -7.19
N PHE A 157 -7.07 -9.03 -5.88
CA PHE A 157 -6.42 -9.88 -4.89
C PHE A 157 -7.39 -10.83 -4.17
N ALA A 158 -8.66 -10.86 -4.59
CA ALA A 158 -9.63 -11.82 -4.09
C ALA A 158 -9.25 -13.26 -4.46
N GLU A 159 -9.72 -14.21 -3.65
CA GLU A 159 -9.65 -15.63 -3.95
C GLU A 159 -10.78 -16.04 -4.89
N ASN A 160 -10.55 -17.07 -5.71
CA ASN A 160 -11.55 -17.63 -6.64
C ASN A 160 -12.25 -16.57 -7.50
N VAL A 161 -11.47 -15.72 -8.17
CA VAL A 161 -11.95 -14.62 -9.02
C VAL A 161 -12.77 -15.18 -10.18
N PRO A 162 -14.03 -14.76 -10.33
CA PRO A 162 -14.88 -15.19 -11.44
C PRO A 162 -14.32 -14.75 -12.80
N GLU A 163 -14.47 -15.58 -13.83
CA GLU A 163 -13.98 -15.28 -15.19
C GLU A 163 -14.56 -13.97 -15.76
N ASN A 164 -15.81 -13.62 -15.42
CA ASN A 164 -16.39 -12.36 -15.87
C ASN A 164 -15.67 -11.13 -15.29
N VAL A 165 -15.15 -11.20 -14.06
CA VAL A 165 -14.33 -10.13 -13.48
C VAL A 165 -13.00 -10.01 -14.24
N VAL A 166 -12.38 -11.14 -14.58
CA VAL A 166 -11.16 -11.17 -15.41
C VAL A 166 -11.41 -10.54 -16.78
N LEU A 167 -12.52 -10.87 -17.42
CA LEU A 167 -12.93 -10.27 -18.69
C LEU A 167 -13.16 -8.76 -18.58
N GLU A 168 -13.80 -8.29 -17.51
CA GLU A 168 -13.99 -6.86 -17.27
C GLU A 168 -12.66 -6.12 -17.07
N ILE A 169 -11.70 -6.73 -16.37
CA ILE A 169 -10.34 -6.16 -16.23
C ILE A 169 -9.64 -6.14 -17.60
N ALA A 170 -9.70 -7.23 -18.38
CA ALA A 170 -9.06 -7.30 -19.69
C ALA A 170 -9.65 -6.28 -20.69
N LYS A 171 -10.96 -6.07 -20.69
CA LYS A 171 -11.62 -5.06 -21.54
C LYS A 171 -11.14 -3.64 -21.26
N ARG A 172 -10.65 -3.36 -20.05
CA ARG A 172 -10.07 -2.05 -19.68
C ARG A 172 -8.67 -1.83 -20.23
N GLN A 173 -8.04 -2.84 -20.83
CA GLN A 173 -6.72 -2.76 -21.46
C GLN A 173 -5.65 -2.15 -20.55
N PRO A 174 -5.49 -2.59 -19.28
CA PRO A 174 -4.48 -2.00 -18.41
C PRO A 174 -3.08 -2.28 -18.96
N LEU A 175 -2.10 -1.42 -18.65
CA LEU A 175 -0.71 -1.73 -18.99
C LEU A 175 -0.23 -2.97 -18.21
N ARG A 176 -0.71 -3.13 -16.97
CA ARG A 176 -0.35 -4.23 -16.10
C ARG A 176 -1.57 -4.76 -15.33
N ALA A 177 -1.70 -6.08 -15.26
CA ALA A 177 -2.72 -6.76 -14.46
C ALA A 177 -2.05 -7.65 -13.39
N VAL A 178 -2.53 -7.58 -12.14
CA VAL A 178 -1.99 -8.40 -11.03
C VAL A 178 -3.09 -9.23 -10.38
N PHE A 179 -2.80 -10.51 -10.17
CA PHE A 179 -3.66 -11.46 -9.44
C PHE A 179 -2.84 -12.22 -8.39
N ARG A 180 -3.49 -12.86 -7.40
CA ARG A 180 -2.84 -13.86 -6.54
C ARG A 180 -2.88 -15.23 -7.23
N ASP A 181 -1.99 -16.15 -6.87
CA ASP A 181 -2.15 -17.53 -7.33
C ASP A 181 -3.48 -18.14 -6.84
N SER A 182 -3.88 -17.85 -5.59
CA SER A 182 -5.17 -18.25 -5.01
C SER A 182 -6.39 -17.56 -5.61
N SER A 183 -6.19 -16.58 -6.51
CA SER A 183 -7.29 -16.01 -7.30
C SER A 183 -7.88 -17.03 -8.27
N PHE A 184 -7.17 -18.12 -8.58
CA PHE A 184 -7.62 -19.12 -9.56
C PHE A 184 -8.04 -20.42 -8.86
N ALA A 185 -9.21 -20.94 -9.22
CA ALA A 185 -9.72 -22.20 -8.66
C ALA A 185 -8.89 -23.43 -9.06
N SER A 186 -8.09 -23.33 -10.15
CA SER A 186 -7.23 -24.41 -10.64
C SER A 186 -6.20 -23.89 -11.65
N SER A 187 -5.16 -24.69 -11.95
CA SER A 187 -4.17 -24.35 -12.98
C SER A 187 -4.75 -24.11 -14.38
N PRO A 188 -5.77 -24.86 -14.85
CA PRO A 188 -6.50 -24.52 -16.08
C PRO A 188 -7.16 -23.14 -16.04
N ALA A 189 -7.72 -22.72 -14.90
CA ALA A 189 -8.32 -21.39 -14.75
C ALA A 189 -7.25 -20.28 -14.86
N LYS A 190 -6.06 -20.51 -14.31
CA LYS A 190 -4.91 -19.59 -14.47
C LYS A 190 -4.47 -19.46 -15.93
N ILE A 191 -4.33 -20.57 -16.65
CA ILE A 191 -4.02 -20.57 -18.09
C ILE A 191 -5.11 -19.82 -18.88
N ASN A 192 -6.38 -20.05 -18.55
CA ASN A 192 -7.49 -19.37 -19.21
C ASN A 192 -7.41 -17.85 -19.06
N VAL A 193 -6.98 -17.33 -17.91
CA VAL A 193 -6.77 -15.89 -17.70
C VAL A 193 -5.69 -15.34 -18.63
N GLU A 194 -4.55 -16.00 -18.74
CA GLU A 194 -3.50 -15.56 -19.66
C GLU A 194 -3.99 -15.53 -21.12
N GLU A 195 -4.77 -16.53 -21.54
CA GLU A 195 -5.36 -16.57 -22.88
C GLU A 195 -6.41 -15.46 -23.09
N ILE A 196 -7.26 -15.17 -22.10
CA ILE A 196 -8.19 -14.04 -22.14
C ILE A 196 -7.44 -12.73 -22.37
N PHE A 197 -6.36 -12.47 -21.63
CA PHE A 197 -5.56 -11.27 -21.81
C PHE A 197 -4.86 -11.26 -23.18
N LYS A 198 -4.30 -12.38 -23.66
CA LYS A 198 -3.71 -12.44 -25.02
C LYS A 198 -4.72 -12.10 -26.11
N LEU A 199 -5.97 -12.55 -25.98
CA LEU A 199 -7.02 -12.31 -26.98
C LEU A 199 -7.55 -10.88 -26.92
N ILE A 200 -7.86 -10.39 -25.72
CA ILE A 200 -8.57 -9.12 -25.52
C ILE A 200 -7.58 -7.97 -25.39
N ALA A 201 -6.53 -8.14 -24.59
CA ALA A 201 -5.58 -7.10 -24.20
C ALA A 201 -4.12 -7.55 -24.41
N PRO A 202 -3.71 -7.79 -25.67
CA PRO A 202 -2.41 -8.42 -25.98
C PRO A 202 -1.18 -7.63 -25.51
N ASN A 203 -1.36 -6.34 -25.22
CA ASN A 203 -0.29 -5.46 -24.74
C ASN A 203 -0.23 -5.36 -23.20
N THR A 204 -1.16 -6.01 -22.48
CA THR A 204 -1.16 -6.04 -21.01
C THR A 204 -0.13 -7.04 -20.49
N SER A 205 0.72 -6.61 -19.57
CA SER A 205 1.57 -7.52 -18.80
C SER A 205 0.79 -8.10 -17.61
N VAL A 206 0.58 -9.41 -17.60
CA VAL A 206 -0.10 -10.11 -16.50
C VAL A 206 0.95 -10.66 -15.52
N LYS A 207 0.75 -10.44 -14.23
CA LYS A 207 1.55 -11.02 -13.15
C LYS A 207 0.65 -11.74 -12.16
N VAL A 208 1.08 -12.94 -11.78
CA VAL A 208 0.47 -13.71 -10.70
C VAL A 208 1.46 -13.75 -9.55
N LEU A 209 1.04 -13.28 -8.38
CA LEU A 209 1.82 -13.33 -7.14
C LEU A 209 1.87 -14.75 -6.62
#